data_AF-A0A6M3LIX4-F1
#
_entry.id   AF-A0A6M3LIX4-F1
#
_cell.length_a   1.000
_cell.length_b   1.000
_cell.length_c   1.000
_cell.angle_alpha   90.00
_cell.angle_beta   90.00
_cell.angle_gamma   90.00
#
_symmetry.space_group_name_H-M   'P 1'
#
loop_
_entity.id
_entity.type
_entity.pdbx_description
1 polymer ?
#
loop_
_entity_poly.entity_id
_entity_poly.type
_entity_poly.pdbx_seq_one_letter_code
_entity_poly.pdbx_strand_id
1 'polypeptide(L)'
;MEPGYCTKVDVVRVIDGDTIEFEIRRRFHLRLRDIDVPESKTEHGKKATEFVQKRLFDAEDIKIFIPTGDPLKLMDINSFERLVGDVEVDGKDLAELLRENGYNK
;
A
#
# COMPACT_ATOMS: atom_id res chain seq x y z
N MET A 1 -5.49 -25.71 20.20
CA MET A 1 -6.05 -24.73 19.26
C MET A 1 -5.00 -24.47 18.22
N GLU A 2 -5.36 -24.62 16.96
CA GLU A 2 -4.48 -24.23 15.86
C GLU A 2 -4.42 -22.69 15.80
N PRO A 3 -3.26 -22.09 15.49
CA PRO A 3 -3.17 -20.65 15.25
C PRO A 3 -4.10 -20.25 14.10
N GLY A 4 -4.86 -19.17 14.25
CA GLY A 4 -5.82 -18.72 13.24
C GLY A 4 -6.05 -17.22 13.27
N TYR A 5 -6.63 -16.70 12.18
CA TYR A 5 -6.99 -15.29 12.04
C TYR A 5 -8.48 -15.09 12.35
N CYS A 6 -8.79 -14.21 13.30
CA CYS A 6 -10.17 -13.91 13.69
C CYS A 6 -10.45 -12.41 13.57
N THR A 7 -11.50 -12.04 12.84
CA THR A 7 -11.86 -10.65 12.64
C THR A 7 -13.31 -10.45 12.24
N LYS A 8 -13.77 -9.20 12.30
CA LYS A 8 -15.10 -8.83 11.78
C LYS A 8 -15.03 -8.73 10.26
N VAL A 9 -16.07 -9.25 9.60
CA VAL A 9 -16.20 -9.29 8.15
C VAL A 9 -17.60 -8.84 7.74
N ASP A 10 -17.73 -8.37 6.50
CA ASP A 10 -19.02 -8.10 5.89
C ASP A 10 -19.41 -9.34 5.06
N VAL A 11 -20.45 -10.07 5.47
CA VAL A 11 -20.90 -11.26 4.73
C VAL A 11 -21.60 -10.80 3.45
N VAL A 12 -21.13 -11.29 2.29
CA VAL A 12 -21.67 -10.95 0.97
C VAL A 12 -22.84 -11.87 0.63
N ARG A 13 -22.63 -13.19 0.73
CA ARG A 13 -23.67 -14.21 0.52
C ARG A 13 -23.26 -15.56 1.08
N VAL A 14 -24.24 -16.45 1.22
CA VAL A 14 -24.03 -17.89 1.43
C VAL A 14 -24.05 -18.56 0.07
N ILE A 15 -23.01 -19.36 -0.24
CA ILE A 15 -22.92 -20.11 -1.50
C ILE A 15 -23.64 -21.46 -1.33
N ASP A 16 -23.32 -22.19 -0.26
CA ASP A 16 -23.97 -23.43 0.15
C ASP A 16 -23.82 -23.65 1.69
N GLY A 17 -24.20 -24.83 2.19
CA GLY A 17 -24.34 -25.10 3.63
C GLY A 17 -23.05 -25.00 4.43
N ASP A 18 -21.89 -25.11 3.78
CA ASP A 18 -20.56 -25.05 4.37
C ASP A 18 -19.69 -23.92 3.78
N THR A 19 -20.18 -23.19 2.75
CA THR A 19 -19.43 -22.12 2.09
C THR A 19 -20.14 -20.77 2.16
N ILE A 20 -19.41 -19.77 2.68
CA ILE A 20 -19.84 -18.37 2.68
C ILE A 20 -18.82 -17.48 1.94
N GLU A 21 -19.33 -16.46 1.26
CA GLU A 21 -18.55 -15.38 0.67
C GLU A 21 -18.62 -14.15 1.57
N PHE A 22 -17.47 -13.57 1.92
CA PHE A 22 -17.37 -12.39 2.77
C PHE A 22 -16.27 -11.44 2.29
N GLU A 23 -16.42 -10.15 2.60
CA GLU A 23 -15.45 -9.11 2.31
C GLU A 23 -14.69 -8.71 3.59
N ILE A 24 -13.37 -8.49 3.46
CA ILE A 24 -12.55 -7.89 4.50
C ILE A 24 -11.92 -6.61 3.93
N ARG A 25 -12.22 -5.48 4.55
CA ARG A 25 -11.53 -4.21 4.26
C ARG A 25 -10.35 -4.01 5.21
N ARG A 26 -9.17 -3.79 4.65
CA ARG A 26 -7.95 -3.51 5.42
C ARG A 26 -7.28 -2.24 4.95
N ARG A 27 -6.66 -1.53 5.90
CA ARG A 27 -5.73 -0.44 5.63
C ARG A 27 -4.33 -1.00 5.68
N PHE A 28 -3.56 -0.77 4.63
CA PHE A 28 -2.16 -1.17 4.56
C PHE A 28 -1.27 0.07 4.58
N HIS A 29 -0.12 -0.05 5.21
CA HIS A 29 0.99 0.87 5.00
C HIS A 29 1.85 0.31 3.88
N LEU A 30 2.07 1.12 2.83
CA LEU A 30 2.94 0.77 1.71
C LEU A 30 4.26 1.53 1.83
N ARG A 31 5.38 0.83 1.71
CA ARG A 31 6.69 1.44 1.51
C ARG A 31 7.03 1.38 0.02
N LEU A 32 7.36 2.53 -0.56
CA LEU A 32 7.82 2.60 -1.95
C LEU A 32 9.12 1.80 -2.10
N ARG A 33 9.17 0.96 -3.14
CA ARG A 33 10.36 0.17 -3.45
C ARG A 33 11.49 1.08 -3.99
N ASP A 34 12.72 0.67 -3.71
CA ASP A 34 13.93 1.28 -4.29
C ASP A 34 14.06 2.80 -4.11
N ILE A 35 13.52 3.31 -2.99
CA ILE A 35 13.71 4.70 -2.57
C ILE A 35 13.74 4.80 -1.04
N ASP A 36 14.62 5.68 -0.55
CA ASP A 36 14.64 6.10 0.85
C ASP A 36 14.48 7.62 0.88
N VAL A 37 13.46 8.08 1.61
CA VAL A 37 13.11 9.50 1.73
C VAL A 37 13.46 9.93 3.16
N PRO A 38 14.02 11.13 3.37
CA PRO A 38 14.29 11.65 4.71
C PRO A 38 13.07 11.60 5.62
N GLU A 39 13.31 11.40 6.91
CA GLU A 39 12.23 11.34 7.89
C GLU A 39 11.40 12.63 7.88
N SER A 40 10.08 12.49 8.00
CA SER A 40 9.11 13.59 7.98
C SER A 40 9.33 14.65 9.06
N LYS A 41 10.15 14.37 10.08
CA LYS A 41 10.54 15.34 11.12
C LYS A 41 11.61 16.33 10.63
N THR A 42 12.31 16.03 9.54
CA THR A 42 13.29 16.92 8.92
C THR A 42 12.62 17.88 7.95
N GLU A 43 13.18 19.07 7.71
CA GLU A 43 12.63 20.03 6.76
C GLU A 43 12.52 19.46 5.33
N HIS A 44 13.49 18.63 4.92
CA HIS A 44 13.45 17.96 3.62
C HIS A 44 12.37 16.86 3.56
N GLY A 45 12.22 16.09 4.64
CA GLY A 45 11.17 15.08 4.75
C GLY A 45 9.76 15.66 4.80
N LYS A 46 9.56 16.84 5.41
CA LYS A 46 8.28 17.57 5.35
C LYS A 46 7.93 17.95 3.92
N LYS A 47 8.87 18.53 3.17
CA LYS A 47 8.67 18.89 1.76
C LYS A 47 8.37 17.68 0.89
N ALA A 48 9.07 16.56 1.10
CA ALA A 48 8.78 15.31 0.41
C ALA A 48 7.37 14.79 0.74
N THR A 49 6.95 14.89 2.01
CA THR A 49 5.61 14.49 2.46
C THR A 49 4.53 15.35 1.80
N GLU A 50 4.68 16.68 1.82
CA GLU A 50 3.76 17.63 1.19
C GLU A 50 3.65 17.41 -0.32
N PHE A 51 4.79 17.13 -0.98
CA PHE A 51 4.83 16.80 -2.40
C PHE A 51 3.99 15.55 -2.70
N VAL A 52 4.22 14.45 -1.96
CA VAL A 52 3.46 13.20 -2.14
C VAL A 52 1.97 13.41 -1.84
N GLN A 53 1.64 14.10 -0.75
CA GLN A 53 0.25 14.39 -0.38
C GLN A 53 -0.47 15.15 -1.49
N LYS A 54 0.14 16.21 -2.01
CA LYS A 54 -0.45 16.99 -3.10
C LYS A 54 -0.67 16.14 -4.35
N ARG A 55 0.34 15.35 -4.74
CA ARG A 55 0.22 14.48 -5.92
C ARG A 55 -0.87 13.43 -5.79
N LEU A 56 -1.01 12.81 -4.62
CA LEU A 56 -2.05 11.80 -4.40
C LEU A 56 -3.45 12.41 -4.27
N PHE A 57 -3.57 13.61 -3.72
CA PHE A 57 -4.86 14.27 -3.56
C PHE A 57 -5.41 14.81 -4.89
N ASP A 58 -4.53 15.29 -5.76
CA ASP A 58 -4.89 15.86 -7.07
C ASP A 58 -5.00 14.78 -8.17
N ALA A 59 -4.69 13.51 -7.87
CA ALA A 59 -4.66 12.43 -8.85
C ALA A 59 -6.07 11.98 -9.28
N GLU A 60 -6.23 11.71 -10.58
CA GLU A 60 -7.43 11.09 -11.13
C GLU A 60 -7.33 9.56 -11.11
N ASP A 61 -6.12 9.01 -11.27
CA ASP A 61 -5.85 7.58 -11.27
C ASP A 61 -4.64 7.24 -10.40
N ILE A 62 -4.82 6.27 -9.50
CA ILE A 62 -3.77 5.75 -8.63
C ILE A 62 -3.75 4.24 -8.76
N LYS A 63 -2.62 3.69 -9.20
CA LYS A 63 -2.39 2.24 -9.26
C LYS A 63 -1.30 1.85 -8.27
N ILE A 64 -1.57 0.77 -7.53
CA ILE A 64 -0.59 0.18 -6.62
C ILE A 64 -0.25 -1.20 -7.14
N PHE A 65 1.03 -1.45 -7.39
CA PHE A 65 1.53 -2.75 -7.76
C PHE A 65 2.33 -3.34 -6.59
N ILE A 66 1.86 -4.46 -6.06
CA ILE A 66 2.57 -5.23 -5.03
C ILE A 66 3.04 -6.52 -5.68
N PRO A 67 4.35 -6.73 -5.84
CA PRO A 67 4.89 -7.94 -6.45
C PRO A 67 4.63 -9.11 -5.50
N THR A 68 3.69 -9.96 -5.88
CA THR A 68 3.41 -11.22 -5.21
C THR A 68 3.23 -12.30 -6.24
N GLY A 69 3.75 -13.51 -5.96
CA GLY A 69 3.45 -14.70 -6.75
C GLY A 69 2.06 -15.27 -6.46
N ASP A 70 1.40 -14.79 -5.41
CA ASP A 70 0.06 -15.21 -4.99
C ASP A 70 -0.70 -14.04 -4.33
N PRO A 71 -1.71 -13.45 -5.03
CA PRO A 71 -2.52 -12.36 -4.49
C PRO A 71 -3.26 -12.71 -3.20
N LEU A 72 -3.57 -13.99 -2.96
CA LEU A 72 -4.27 -14.44 -1.75
C LEU A 72 -3.36 -14.41 -0.50
N LYS A 73 -2.04 -14.35 -0.70
CA LYS A 73 -1.02 -14.26 0.36
C LYS A 73 -0.57 -12.83 0.64
N LEU A 74 -1.30 -11.82 0.16
CA LEU A 74 -0.97 -10.43 0.45
C LEU A 74 -0.78 -10.15 1.96
N MET A 75 -1.51 -10.88 2.81
CA MET A 75 -1.39 -10.76 4.27
C MET A 75 -0.13 -11.40 4.85
N ASP A 76 0.43 -12.41 4.17
CA ASP A 76 1.62 -13.14 4.60
C ASP A 76 2.92 -12.44 4.15
N ILE A 77 2.85 -11.59 3.12
CA ILE A 77 4.00 -10.91 2.52
C ILE A 77 4.12 -9.49 3.10
N ASN A 78 4.18 -9.41 4.43
CA ASN A 78 4.47 -8.17 5.13
C ASN A 78 5.90 -8.19 5.68
N SER A 79 6.62 -7.08 5.56
CA SER A 79 7.92 -6.86 6.19
C SER A 79 7.81 -5.63 7.06
N PHE A 80 8.07 -5.75 8.37
CA PHE A 80 7.89 -4.66 9.34
C PHE A 80 6.48 -4.03 9.27
N GLU A 81 5.44 -4.88 9.22
CA GLU A 81 4.02 -4.48 9.15
C GLU A 81 3.65 -3.63 7.92
N ARG A 82 4.47 -3.70 6.86
CA ARG A 82 4.29 -2.94 5.62
C ARG A 82 4.38 -3.85 4.40
N LEU A 83 3.61 -3.50 3.39
CA LEU A 83 3.80 -4.03 2.04
C LEU A 83 4.88 -3.22 1.34
N VAL A 84 5.62 -3.85 0.44
CA VAL A 84 6.60 -3.18 -0.42
C VAL A 84 6.08 -3.25 -1.85
N GLY A 85 5.97 -2.10 -2.52
CA GLY A 85 5.30 -2.01 -3.81
C GLY A 85 5.66 -0.74 -4.57
N ASP A 86 5.16 -0.67 -5.78
CA ASP A 86 5.28 0.47 -6.69
C ASP A 86 3.95 1.22 -6.73
N VAL A 87 4.01 2.53 -6.93
CA VAL A 87 2.82 3.39 -7.00
C VAL A 87 2.92 4.23 -8.26
N GLU A 88 1.91 4.13 -9.11
CA GLU A 88 1.72 4.97 -10.29
C GLU A 88 0.63 6.00 -10.00
N VAL A 89 0.90 7.26 -10.31
CA VAL A 89 -0.01 8.40 -10.16
C VAL A 89 -0.15 9.09 -11.52
N ASP A 90 -1.34 9.06 -12.10
CA ASP A 90 -1.63 9.61 -13.44
C ASP A 90 -0.63 9.17 -14.52
N GLY A 91 -0.27 7.87 -14.50
CA GLY A 91 0.67 7.27 -15.45
C GLY A 91 2.15 7.55 -15.16
N LYS A 92 2.50 8.10 -14.00
CA LYS A 92 3.89 8.34 -13.57
C LYS A 92 4.25 7.57 -12.32
N ASP A 93 5.43 6.94 -12.30
CA ASP A 93 5.95 6.27 -11.12
C ASP A 93 6.29 7.28 -10.00
N LEU A 94 5.73 7.05 -8.81
CA LEU A 94 5.87 7.95 -7.68
C LEU A 94 7.29 7.96 -7.11
N ALA A 95 7.99 6.82 -7.15
CA ALA A 95 9.37 6.75 -6.68
C ALA A 95 10.31 7.53 -7.62
N GLU A 96 10.13 7.42 -8.93
CA GLU A 96 10.84 8.22 -9.94
C GLU A 96 10.57 9.72 -9.74
N LEU A 97 9.30 10.12 -9.60
CA LEU A 97 8.94 11.53 -9.31
C LEU A 97 9.66 12.07 -8.08
N LEU A 98 9.76 11.29 -7.01
CA LEU A 98 10.49 11.68 -5.79
C LEU A 98 11.99 11.85 -6.04
N ARG A 99 12.61 10.97 -6.83
CA ARG A 99 14.04 11.08 -7.21
C ARG A 99 14.28 12.32 -8.07
N GLU A 100 13.46 12.53 -9.10
CA GLU A 100 13.57 13.68 -10.01
C GLU A 100 13.48 15.02 -9.27
N ASN A 101 12.67 15.07 -8.20
CA ASN A 101 12.50 16.27 -7.37
C ASN A 101 13.51 16.34 -6.21
N GLY A 102 14.50 15.44 -6.17
CA GLY A 102 15.61 15.47 -5.20
C GLY A 102 15.21 15.10 -3.78
N TYR A 103 14.14 14.32 -3.60
CA TYR A 103 13.65 13.90 -2.28
C TYR A 103 14.25 12.58 -1.78
N ASN A 104 15.10 11.93 -2.55
CA ASN A 104 15.84 10.75 -2.08
C ASN A 104 17.03 11.16 -1.18
N LYS A 105 17.40 10.26 -0.26
CA LYS A 105 18.60 10.37 0.56
C LYS A 105 19.81 9.72 -0.12
#